data_AF-A0A9E5IGE0-F1
#
_entry.id   AF-A0A9E5IGE0-F1
#
_cell.length_a   1.000
_cell.length_b   1.000
_cell.length_c   1.000
_cell.angle_alpha   90.00
_cell.angle_beta   90.00
_cell.angle_gamma   90.00
#
_symmetry.space_group_name_H-M   'P 1'
#
loop_
_entity.id
_entity.type
_entity.pdbx_description
1 polymer ?
#
loop_
_entity_poly.entity_id
_entity_poly.type
_entity_poly.pdbx_seq_one_letter_code
_entity_poly.pdbx_strand_id
1 'polypeptide(L)'
;MKFTVVAVVVVVFLVIFAVLQYNRLIRLNVQVDESFAQIEVQLKRRADLIPNLVETVKGYASHEREALEKVVQARAASTAASSLPAVAAADGALTNALRGLLAVAEAYPDLKASTNFLQLQEELATTENKVSFARQFYNDNVRTLNTAPYLPQN
;
A
#
# COMPACT_ATOMS: atom_id res chain seq x y z
N MET A 1 47.60 21.84 28.78
CA MET A 1 47.54 22.10 27.31
C MET A 1 47.25 20.83 26.51
N LYS A 2 48.05 19.76 26.58
CA LYS A 2 47.80 18.51 25.83
C LYS A 2 46.45 17.83 26.18
N PHE A 3 46.10 17.75 27.46
CA PHE A 3 44.82 17.17 27.91
C PHE A 3 43.59 17.95 27.41
N THR A 4 43.66 19.28 27.44
CA THR A 4 42.60 20.16 26.92
C THR A 4 42.39 19.95 25.41
N VAL A 5 43.48 19.82 24.64
CA VAL A 5 43.40 19.53 23.20
C VAL A 5 42.77 18.17 22.94
N VAL A 6 43.16 17.14 23.70
CA VAL A 6 42.56 15.80 23.60
C VAL A 6 41.06 15.83 23.92
N ALA A 7 40.66 16.54 24.99
CA ALA A 7 39.25 16.68 25.36
C ALA A 7 38.42 17.37 24.26
N VAL A 8 38.95 18.45 23.67
CA VAL A 8 38.28 19.15 22.56
C VAL A 8 38.13 18.25 21.34
N VAL A 9 39.17 17.48 20.98
CA VAL A 9 39.11 16.53 19.85
C VAL A 9 38.03 15.46 20.09
N VAL A 10 37.95 14.88 21.28
CA VAL A 10 36.92 13.89 21.62
C VAL A 10 35.52 14.48 21.49
N VAL A 11 35.30 15.70 22.00
CA VAL A 11 34.00 16.39 21.88
C VAL A 11 33.62 16.61 20.42
N VAL A 12 34.56 17.08 19.58
CA VAL A 12 34.33 17.28 18.15
C VAL A 12 33.94 15.96 17.46
N PHE A 13 34.63 14.86 17.76
CA PHE A 13 34.29 13.55 17.21
C PHE A 13 32.89 13.08 17.62
N LEU A 14 32.51 13.29 18.89
CA LEU A 14 31.17 12.94 19.37
C LEU A 14 30.07 13.76 18.67
N VAL A 15 30.29 15.06 18.46
CA VAL A 15 29.34 15.92 17.73
C VAL A 15 29.18 15.47 16.29
N ILE A 16 30.29 15.20 15.58
CA ILE A 16 30.24 14.70 14.20
C ILE A 16 29.49 13.36 14.15
N PHE A 17 29.80 12.44 15.06
CA PHE A 17 29.12 11.15 15.15
C PHE A 17 27.61 11.31 15.35
N ALA A 18 27.19 12.18 16.28
CA ALA A 18 25.78 12.44 16.55
C ALA A 18 25.04 13.00 15.31
N VAL A 19 25.63 13.97 14.61
CA VAL A 19 25.05 14.53 13.37
C VAL A 19 24.91 13.47 12.28
N LEU A 20 25.90 12.61 12.12
CA LEU A 20 25.85 11.52 11.13
C LEU A 20 24.74 10.51 11.44
N GLN A 21 24.56 10.12 12.70
CA GLN A 21 23.48 9.20 13.09
C GLN A 21 22.10 9.85 12.94
N TYR A 22 21.94 11.11 13.33
CA TYR A 22 20.69 11.84 13.18
C TYR A 22 20.27 11.94 11.70
N ASN A 23 21.19 12.32 10.82
CA ASN A 23 20.94 12.38 9.37
C ASN A 23 20.65 11.01 8.76
N ARG A 24 21.19 9.92 9.32
CA ARG A 24 20.85 8.55 8.91
C ARG A 24 19.41 8.21 9.28
N LEU A 25 19.00 8.49 10.51
CA LEU A 25 17.64 8.22 10.97
C LEU A 25 16.58 9.02 10.19
N ILE A 26 16.83 10.29 9.89
CA ILE A 26 15.92 11.09 9.06
C ILE A 26 15.75 10.44 7.68
N ARG A 27 16.85 10.04 7.03
CA ARG A 27 16.78 9.39 5.71
C ARG A 27 15.98 8.09 5.73
N LEU A 28 16.13 7.28 6.79
CA LEU A 28 15.35 6.05 6.94
C LEU A 28 13.85 6.33 7.15
N ASN A 29 13.50 7.36 7.91
CA ASN A 29 12.09 7.78 8.06
C ASN A 29 11.50 8.20 6.71
N VAL A 30 12.21 9.03 5.94
CA VAL A 30 11.76 9.45 4.60
C VAL A 30 11.55 8.25 3.67
N GLN A 31 12.44 7.25 3.70
CA GLN A 31 12.27 6.02 2.90
C GLN A 31 11.03 5.22 3.30
N VAL A 32 10.71 5.15 4.60
CA VAL A 32 9.47 4.52 5.09
C VAL A 32 8.25 5.26 4.53
N ASP A 33 8.22 6.59 4.64
CA ASP A 33 7.12 7.41 4.13
C ASP A 33 6.94 7.26 2.60
N GLU A 34 8.03 7.32 1.85
CA GLU A 34 8.02 7.11 0.39
C GLU A 34 7.49 5.73 0.01
N SER A 35 7.91 4.68 0.72
CA SER A 35 7.43 3.32 0.47
C SER A 35 5.95 3.12 0.83
N PHE A 36 5.45 3.83 1.85
CA PHE A 36 4.02 3.83 2.15
C PHE A 36 3.22 4.52 1.05
N ALA A 37 3.68 5.67 0.55
CA ALA A 37 3.04 6.38 -0.55
C ALA A 37 2.96 5.50 -1.83
N GLN A 38 3.94 4.62 -2.06
CA GLN A 38 3.87 3.66 -3.17
C GLN A 38 2.70 2.67 -3.03
N ILE A 39 2.38 2.22 -1.81
CA ILE A 39 1.22 1.38 -1.55
C ILE A 39 -0.06 2.16 -1.91
N GLU A 40 -0.18 3.41 -1.44
CA GLU A 40 -1.35 4.25 -1.71
C GLU A 40 -1.59 4.46 -3.21
N VAL A 41 -0.53 4.68 -3.99
CA VAL A 41 -0.62 4.82 -5.45
C VAL A 41 -1.21 3.57 -6.10
N GLN A 42 -0.76 2.36 -5.71
CA GLN A 42 -1.28 1.12 -6.29
C GLN A 42 -2.73 0.85 -5.85
N LEU A 43 -3.07 1.12 -4.59
CA LEU A 43 -4.44 1.00 -4.10
C LEU A 43 -5.39 1.96 -4.81
N LYS A 44 -4.95 3.20 -5.04
CA LYS A 44 -5.71 4.18 -5.83
C LYS A 44 -5.94 3.68 -7.25
N ARG A 45 -4.89 3.19 -7.93
CA ARG A 45 -5.02 2.60 -9.27
C ARG A 45 -6.04 1.48 -9.30
N ARG A 46 -6.02 0.58 -8.30
CA ARG A 46 -6.99 -0.51 -8.18
C ARG A 46 -8.42 0.01 -8.04
N ALA A 47 -8.62 1.01 -7.18
CA ALA A 47 -9.92 1.66 -6.99
C ALA A 47 -10.42 2.39 -8.25
N ASP A 48 -9.52 2.94 -9.06
CA ASP A 48 -9.85 3.65 -10.30
C ASP A 48 -10.32 2.71 -11.42
N LEU A 49 -10.00 1.41 -11.37
CA LEU A 49 -10.50 0.40 -12.32
C LEU A 49 -11.93 -0.08 -12.01
N ILE A 50 -12.38 0.09 -10.76
CA ILE A 50 -13.68 -0.43 -10.29
C ILE A 50 -14.89 0.14 -11.05
N PRO A 51 -14.98 1.43 -11.38
CA PRO A 51 -16.11 1.95 -12.14
C PRO A 51 -16.30 1.25 -13.49
N ASN A 52 -15.20 1.04 -14.24
CA ASN A 52 -15.24 0.34 -15.53
C ASN A 52 -15.64 -1.13 -15.37
N LEU A 53 -15.18 -1.78 -14.30
CA LEU A 53 -15.59 -3.15 -13.96
C LEU A 53 -17.09 -3.22 -13.67
N VAL A 54 -17.59 -2.30 -12.83
CA VAL A 54 -19.00 -2.22 -12.45
C VAL A 54 -19.88 -1.96 -13.67
N GLU A 55 -19.48 -1.06 -14.56
CA GLU A 55 -20.19 -0.79 -15.81
C GLU A 55 -20.22 -2.01 -16.72
N THR A 56 -19.08 -2.69 -16.88
CA THR A 56 -18.98 -3.92 -17.67
C THR A 56 -19.92 -4.99 -17.12
N VAL A 57 -19.90 -5.27 -15.81
CA VAL A 57 -20.77 -6.28 -15.20
C VAL A 57 -22.25 -5.88 -15.30
N LYS A 58 -22.59 -4.59 -15.11
CA LYS A 58 -23.98 -4.10 -15.26
C LYS A 58 -24.56 -4.38 -16.66
N GLY A 59 -23.73 -4.34 -17.70
CA GLY A 59 -24.14 -4.64 -19.07
C GLY A 59 -24.68 -6.06 -19.27
N TYR A 60 -24.25 -7.03 -18.43
CA TYR A 60 -24.64 -8.43 -18.55
C TYR A 60 -25.49 -8.92 -17.37
N ALA A 61 -25.23 -8.42 -16.16
CA ALA A 61 -25.79 -8.91 -14.91
C ALA A 61 -26.48 -7.78 -14.12
N SER A 62 -27.36 -7.02 -14.77
CA SER A 62 -28.03 -5.86 -14.17
C SER A 62 -28.91 -6.17 -12.95
N HIS A 63 -29.33 -7.44 -12.80
CA HIS A 63 -30.10 -7.92 -11.64
C HIS A 63 -29.25 -8.11 -10.38
N GLU A 64 -27.92 -8.15 -10.50
CA GLU A 64 -26.96 -8.40 -9.41
C GLU A 64 -26.63 -7.12 -8.63
N ARG A 65 -27.67 -6.38 -8.24
CA ARG A 65 -27.53 -5.06 -7.61
C ARG A 65 -26.78 -5.13 -6.29
N GLU A 66 -27.06 -6.14 -5.46
CA GLU A 66 -26.42 -6.29 -4.16
C GLU A 66 -24.90 -6.51 -4.29
N ALA A 67 -24.47 -7.34 -5.25
CA ALA A 67 -23.06 -7.58 -5.50
C ALA A 67 -22.35 -6.32 -6.01
N LEU A 68 -22.96 -5.61 -6.97
CA LEU A 68 -22.42 -4.36 -7.51
C LEU A 68 -22.35 -3.26 -6.43
N GLU A 69 -23.35 -3.17 -5.57
CA GLU A 69 -23.38 -2.20 -4.48
C GLU A 69 -22.27 -2.46 -3.47
N LYS A 70 -22.06 -3.72 -3.07
CA LYS A 70 -20.94 -4.11 -2.18
C LYS A 70 -19.58 -3.67 -2.75
N VAL A 71 -19.38 -3.82 -4.06
CA VAL A 71 -18.14 -3.39 -4.72
C VAL A 71 -17.98 -1.87 -4.73
N VAL A 72 -19.07 -1.14 -5.00
CA VAL A 72 -19.06 0.34 -4.97
C VAL A 72 -18.79 0.87 -3.56
N GLN A 73 -19.42 0.29 -2.54
CA GLN A 73 -19.19 0.65 -1.15
C GLN A 73 -17.74 0.35 -0.71
N ALA A 74 -17.22 -0.84 -1.07
CA ALA A 74 -15.85 -1.21 -0.76
C ALA A 74 -14.82 -0.30 -1.44
N ARG A 75 -15.08 0.13 -2.68
CA ARG A 75 -14.28 1.15 -3.38
C ARG A 75 -14.29 2.47 -2.61
N ALA A 76 -15.46 2.95 -2.20
CA ALA A 76 -15.58 4.20 -1.46
C ALA A 76 -14.78 4.16 -0.14
N ALA A 77 -14.89 3.05 0.60
CA ALA A 77 -14.09 2.83 1.81
C ALA A 77 -12.58 2.82 1.52
N SER A 78 -12.15 2.15 0.43
CA SER A 78 -10.75 2.11 0.01
C SER A 78 -10.20 3.50 -0.33
N THR A 79 -11.00 4.38 -0.93
CA THR A 79 -10.57 5.74 -1.28
C THR A 79 -10.60 6.71 -0.10
N ALA A 80 -11.35 6.39 0.96
CA ALA A 80 -11.46 7.24 2.14
C ALA A 80 -10.46 6.88 3.25
N ALA A 81 -9.85 5.70 3.19
CA ALA A 81 -8.88 5.24 4.17
C ALA A 81 -7.54 6.00 4.06
N SER A 82 -7.01 6.47 5.20
CA SER A 82 -5.80 7.29 5.26
C SER A 82 -4.76 6.85 6.30
N SER A 83 -5.12 5.94 7.22
CA SER A 83 -4.18 5.34 8.16
C SER A 83 -3.82 3.92 7.71
N LEU A 84 -2.59 3.48 7.99
CA LEU A 84 -2.13 2.14 7.60
C LEU A 84 -3.11 1.01 7.99
N PRO A 85 -3.67 0.96 9.21
CA PRO A 85 -4.66 -0.06 9.56
C PRO A 85 -5.97 0.07 8.77
N ALA A 86 -6.46 1.29 8.57
CA ALA A 86 -7.68 1.53 7.79
C ALA A 86 -7.49 1.16 6.32
N VAL A 87 -6.34 1.50 5.75
CA VAL A 87 -5.95 1.19 4.38
C VAL A 87 -5.88 -0.33 4.18
N ALA A 88 -5.25 -1.07 5.10
CA ALA A 88 -5.21 -2.52 5.04
C ALA A 88 -6.60 -3.16 5.15
N ALA A 89 -7.44 -2.68 6.07
CA ALA A 89 -8.80 -3.18 6.24
C ALA A 89 -9.68 -2.93 5.00
N ALA A 90 -9.60 -1.72 4.43
CA ALA A 90 -10.38 -1.33 3.27
C ALA A 90 -9.96 -2.10 2.00
N ASP A 91 -8.65 -2.32 1.80
CA ASP A 91 -8.14 -3.15 0.71
C ASP A 91 -8.58 -4.62 0.82
N GLY A 92 -8.59 -5.17 2.04
CA GLY A 92 -9.14 -6.50 2.30
C GLY A 92 -10.63 -6.60 1.97
N ALA A 93 -11.41 -5.59 2.36
CA ALA A 93 -12.84 -5.52 2.03
C ALA A 93 -13.08 -5.43 0.52
N LEU A 94 -12.30 -4.61 -0.20
CA LEU A 94 -12.37 -4.49 -1.66
C LEU A 94 -12.02 -5.82 -2.34
N THR A 95 -10.98 -6.51 -1.88
CA THR A 95 -10.60 -7.83 -2.38
C THR A 95 -11.74 -8.83 -2.22
N ASN A 96 -12.39 -8.85 -1.06
CA ASN A 96 -13.51 -9.76 -0.81
C ASN A 96 -14.74 -9.44 -1.67
N ALA A 97 -15.05 -8.14 -1.85
CA ALA A 97 -16.15 -7.73 -2.73
C ALA A 97 -15.89 -8.14 -4.19
N LEU A 98 -14.64 -7.98 -4.67
CA LEU A 98 -14.23 -8.41 -6.01
C LEU A 98 -14.33 -9.93 -6.19
N ARG A 99 -13.99 -10.73 -5.18
CA ARG A 99 -14.21 -12.19 -5.22
C ARG A 99 -15.69 -12.54 -5.34
N GLY A 100 -16.57 -11.82 -4.64
CA GLY A 100 -18.02 -11.98 -4.79
C GLY A 100 -18.49 -11.67 -6.22
N LEU A 101 -17.94 -10.63 -6.85
CA LEU A 101 -18.26 -10.27 -8.22
C LEU A 101 -17.79 -11.32 -9.24
N LEU A 102 -16.65 -11.98 -8.98
CA LEU A 102 -16.18 -13.11 -9.78
C LEU A 102 -17.12 -14.31 -9.70
N ALA A 103 -17.63 -14.62 -8.49
CA ALA A 103 -18.62 -15.69 -8.32
C ALA A 103 -19.91 -15.38 -9.08
N VAL A 104 -20.36 -14.12 -9.09
CA VAL A 104 -21.47 -13.69 -9.94
C VAL A 104 -21.17 -13.99 -11.41
N ALA A 105 -19.99 -13.65 -11.90
CA ALA A 105 -19.63 -13.89 -13.31
C ALA A 105 -19.66 -15.38 -13.71
N GLU A 106 -19.56 -16.33 -12.79
CA GLU A 106 -19.72 -17.75 -13.09
C GLU A 106 -21.13 -18.11 -13.56
N ALA A 107 -22.15 -17.38 -13.09
CA ALA A 107 -23.54 -17.57 -13.51
C ALA A 107 -23.87 -16.90 -14.86
N TYR A 108 -22.96 -16.09 -15.42
CA TYR A 108 -23.15 -15.34 -16.66
C TYR A 108 -22.06 -15.67 -17.69
N PRO A 109 -22.23 -16.71 -18.53
CA PRO A 109 -21.22 -17.16 -19.49
C PRO A 109 -20.72 -16.07 -20.45
N ASP A 110 -21.62 -15.21 -20.93
CA ASP A 110 -21.26 -14.12 -21.85
C ASP A 110 -20.39 -13.06 -21.19
N LEU A 111 -20.65 -12.74 -19.90
CA LEU A 111 -19.79 -11.86 -19.10
C LEU A 111 -18.43 -12.50 -18.87
N LYS A 112 -18.41 -13.78 -18.50
CA LYS A 112 -17.18 -14.55 -18.26
C LYS A 112 -16.29 -14.60 -19.50
N ALA A 113 -16.89 -14.69 -20.69
CA ALA A 113 -16.18 -14.67 -21.97
C ALA A 113 -15.88 -13.25 -22.49
N SER A 114 -16.41 -12.20 -21.85
CA SER A 114 -16.21 -10.82 -22.29
C SER A 114 -14.74 -10.41 -22.19
N THR A 115 -14.17 -10.00 -23.32
CA THR A 115 -12.76 -9.57 -23.39
C THR A 115 -12.48 -8.39 -22.46
N ASN A 116 -13.39 -7.42 -22.37
CA ASN A 116 -13.25 -6.26 -21.48
C ASN A 116 -13.21 -6.69 -20.01
N PHE A 117 -14.06 -7.64 -19.62
CA PHE A 117 -14.11 -8.15 -18.25
C PHE A 117 -12.82 -8.92 -17.89
N LEU A 118 -12.33 -9.77 -18.78
CA LEU A 118 -11.07 -10.51 -18.60
C LEU A 118 -9.87 -9.57 -18.51
N GLN A 119 -9.80 -8.52 -19.34
CA GLN A 119 -8.75 -7.50 -19.26
C GLN A 119 -8.77 -6.76 -17.91
N LEU A 120 -9.94 -6.32 -17.45
CA LEU A 120 -10.07 -5.64 -16.16
C LEU A 120 -9.69 -6.55 -14.98
N GLN A 121 -10.04 -7.84 -15.04
CA GLN A 121 -9.59 -8.81 -14.04
C GLN A 121 -8.06 -8.93 -14.00
N GLU A 122 -7.42 -9.04 -15.17
CA GLU A 122 -5.96 -9.12 -15.28
C GLU A 122 -5.28 -7.86 -14.74
N GLU A 123 -5.81 -6.68 -15.06
CA GLU A 123 -5.29 -5.41 -14.53
C GLU A 123 -5.44 -5.31 -13.01
N LEU A 124 -6.58 -5.77 -12.47
CA LEU A 124 -6.81 -5.82 -11.03
C LEU A 124 -5.87 -6.81 -10.34
N ALA A 125 -5.67 -8.01 -10.91
CA ALA A 125 -4.74 -9.01 -10.39
C ALA A 125 -3.29 -8.52 -10.44
N THR A 126 -2.89 -7.89 -11.55
CA THR A 126 -1.58 -7.25 -11.68
C THR A 126 -1.38 -6.15 -10.64
N THR A 127 -2.42 -5.35 -10.37
CA THR A 127 -2.34 -4.28 -9.37
C THR A 127 -2.25 -4.85 -7.97
N GLU A 128 -3.01 -5.90 -7.64
CA GLU A 128 -2.91 -6.63 -6.36
C GLU A 128 -1.50 -7.17 -6.12
N ASN A 129 -0.89 -7.76 -7.15
CA ASN A 129 0.50 -8.24 -7.06
C ASN A 129 1.46 -7.07 -6.74
N LYS A 130 1.30 -5.92 -7.40
CA LYS A 130 2.10 -4.72 -7.12
C LYS A 130 1.87 -4.17 -5.71
N VAL A 131 0.65 -4.20 -5.19
CA VAL A 131 0.34 -3.84 -3.79
C VAL A 131 1.10 -4.77 -2.83
N SER A 132 1.11 -6.08 -3.10
CA SER A 132 1.84 -7.06 -2.30
C SER A 132 3.34 -6.77 -2.26
N PHE A 133 3.96 -6.50 -3.41
CA PHE A 133 5.36 -6.10 -3.48
C PHE A 133 5.64 -4.78 -2.76
N ALA A 134 4.78 -3.77 -2.92
CA ALA A 134 4.93 -2.48 -2.23
C ALA A 134 4.82 -2.65 -0.70
N ARG A 135 3.94 -3.53 -0.21
CA ARG A 135 3.85 -3.88 1.22
C ARG A 135 5.12 -4.55 1.73
N GLN A 136 5.67 -5.49 0.97
CA GLN A 136 6.95 -6.11 1.32
C GLN A 136 8.07 -5.07 1.41
N PHE A 137 8.18 -4.20 0.40
CA PHE A 137 9.17 -3.12 0.37
C PHE A 137 9.03 -2.14 1.55
N TYR A 138 7.81 -1.75 1.89
CA TYR A 138 7.52 -0.95 3.09
C TYR A 138 7.97 -1.65 4.37
N ASN A 139 7.63 -2.93 4.53
CA ASN A 139 8.00 -3.71 5.71
C ASN A 139 9.53 -3.83 5.86
N ASP A 140 10.26 -3.97 4.75
CA ASP A 140 11.72 -4.02 4.73
C ASP A 140 12.34 -2.67 5.15
N ASN A 141 11.77 -1.55 4.70
CA ASN A 141 12.19 -0.21 5.12
C ASN A 141 11.90 0.05 6.60
N VAL A 142 10.71 -0.32 7.07
CA VAL A 142 10.34 -0.23 8.50
C VAL A 142 11.27 -1.08 9.35
N ARG A 143 11.60 -2.30 8.91
CA ARG A 143 12.57 -3.15 9.60
C ARG A 143 13.95 -2.50 9.64
N THR A 144 14.39 -1.89 8.54
CA THR A 144 15.69 -1.20 8.47
C THR A 144 15.73 0.01 9.41
N LEU A 145 14.65 0.79 9.50
CA LEU A 145 14.51 1.87 10.47
C LEU A 145 14.54 1.35 11.91
N ASN A 146 13.77 0.30 12.21
CA ASN A 146 13.63 -0.26 13.56
C ASN A 146 14.91 -0.97 14.06
N THR A 147 15.69 -1.53 13.14
CA THR A 147 16.95 -2.23 13.46
C THR A 147 18.19 -1.37 13.27
N ALA A 148 18.03 -0.11 12.82
CA ALA A 148 19.11 0.85 12.83
C ALA A 148 19.61 1.00 14.28
N PRO A 149 20.94 0.96 14.53
CA PRO A 149 21.47 1.03 15.89
C PRO A 149 21.04 2.33 16.56
N TYR A 150 19.99 2.24 17.36
CA TYR A 150 19.59 3.24 18.32
C TYR A 150 20.62 3.20 19.46
N LEU A 151 21.05 4.37 19.94
CA LEU A 151 21.59 4.42 21.30
C LEU A 151 20.52 3.83 22.22
N PRO A 152 20.85 2.88 23.11
CA PRO A 152 19.85 2.23 23.96
C PRO A 152 19.12 3.28 24.77
N GLN A 153 17.83 3.45 24.49
CA GLN A 153 16.89 4.14 25.36
C GLN A 153 16.26 3.03 26.21
N ASN A 154 16.72 2.92 27.46
CA ASN A 154 16.06 2.11 28.48
C ASN A 154 14.62 2.60 28.69
#